data_AF-A0A955YD49-F1
#
_entry.id   AF-A0A955YD49-F1
#
_cell.length_a   1.000
_cell.length_b   1.000
_cell.length_c   1.000
_cell.angle_alpha   90.00
_cell.angle_beta   90.00
_cell.angle_gamma   90.00
#
_symmetry.space_group_name_H-M   'P 1'
#
loop_
_entity.id
_entity.type
_entity.pdbx_description
1 polymer ?
#
loop_
_entity_poly.entity_id
_entity_poly.type
_entity_poly.pdbx_seq_one_letter_code
_entity_poly.pdbx_strand_id
1 'polypeptide(L)'
;MTSFATLGAGVVTLLLCWLGRPQPLRWRVAYGLIVVTGVPTLGWHATLDPGWRWADTGSNLLLAFGIQVAVLRDYYAPAAQRRVLLASSTLNALAVLWMGAETVIGRVPFPLRFGRHGGFNVGELVLILDALGVTALLFRARSQVPPRARGLLTAVFFTFVLGVVLASADGTKVDLRVISHHALWHIVSAFGFVLLWAFNDVRLHPAGTPG
;
A
#
# COMPACT_ATOMS: atom_id res chain seq x y z
N MET A 1 -12.17 -13.31 -8.70
CA MET A 1 -10.83 -12.78 -8.41
C MET A 1 -10.85 -11.28 -8.58
N THR A 2 -10.77 -10.50 -7.51
CA THR A 2 -10.66 -9.03 -7.58
C THR A 2 -9.23 -8.53 -7.41
N SER A 3 -8.27 -9.44 -7.18
CA SER A 3 -6.84 -9.14 -7.05
C SER A 3 -6.22 -8.45 -8.26
N PHE A 4 -6.79 -8.62 -9.47
CA PHE A 4 -6.39 -7.88 -10.66
C PHE A 4 -6.60 -6.36 -10.52
N ALA A 5 -7.45 -5.91 -9.59
CA ALA A 5 -7.72 -4.49 -9.37
C ALA A 5 -6.46 -3.72 -8.95
N THR A 6 -5.59 -4.33 -8.14
CA THR A 6 -4.30 -3.74 -7.74
C THR A 6 -3.39 -3.54 -8.95
N LEU A 7 -3.23 -4.57 -9.77
CA LEU A 7 -2.45 -4.49 -11.01
C LEU A 7 -3.02 -3.43 -11.96
N GLY A 8 -4.34 -3.42 -12.14
CA GLY A 8 -5.04 -2.41 -12.94
C GLY A 8 -4.82 -1.00 -12.44
N ALA A 9 -4.90 -0.76 -11.12
CA ALA A 9 -4.61 0.55 -10.53
C ALA A 9 -3.17 1.00 -10.78
N GLY A 10 -2.19 0.10 -10.69
CA GLY A 10 -0.79 0.40 -11.05
C GLY A 10 -0.65 0.81 -12.52
N VAL A 11 -1.26 0.06 -13.44
CA VAL A 11 -1.25 0.40 -14.88
C VAL A 11 -1.94 1.75 -15.12
N VAL A 12 -3.12 1.98 -14.54
CA VAL A 12 -3.86 3.24 -14.68
C VAL A 12 -3.06 4.42 -14.15
N THR A 13 -2.47 4.32 -12.96
CA THR A 13 -1.68 5.42 -12.38
C THR A 13 -0.42 5.74 -13.20
N LEU A 14 0.23 4.74 -13.79
CA LEU A 14 1.34 4.95 -14.74
C LEU A 14 0.87 5.58 -16.06
N LEU A 15 -0.24 5.11 -16.62
CA LEU A 15 -0.85 5.72 -17.82
C LEU A 15 -1.21 7.18 -17.57
N LEU A 16 -1.76 7.49 -16.40
CA LEU A 16 -2.05 8.87 -16.00
C LEU A 16 -0.77 9.71 -15.83
N CYS A 17 0.35 9.11 -15.39
CA CYS A 17 1.65 9.81 -15.39
C CYS A 17 2.20 10.05 -16.80
N TRP A 18 1.86 9.20 -17.77
CA TRP A 18 2.34 9.28 -19.15
C TRP A 18 1.51 10.25 -20.00
N LEU A 19 0.18 10.17 -19.87
CA LEU A 19 -0.79 11.00 -20.61
C LEU A 19 -1.05 12.36 -19.96
N GLY A 20 -0.90 12.44 -18.64
CA GLY A 20 -1.15 13.64 -17.85
C GLY A 20 0.12 14.44 -17.58
N ARG A 21 0.12 15.17 -16.46
CA ARG A 21 1.28 15.97 -16.04
C ARG A 21 2.38 15.07 -15.47
N PRO A 22 3.65 15.33 -15.78
CA PRO A 22 4.76 14.47 -15.38
C PRO A 22 4.92 14.48 -13.85
N GLN A 23 4.79 13.31 -13.24
CA GLN A 23 5.06 13.13 -11.81
C GLN A 23 6.58 13.01 -11.56
N PRO A 24 7.10 13.51 -10.43
CA PRO A 24 8.49 13.30 -10.07
C PRO A 24 8.87 11.81 -10.04
N LEU A 25 10.11 11.48 -10.41
CA LEU A 25 10.56 10.09 -10.59
C LEU A 25 10.23 9.18 -9.38
N ARG A 26 10.39 9.67 -8.15
CA ARG A 26 10.07 8.93 -6.92
C ARG A 26 8.62 8.44 -6.85
N TRP A 27 7.67 9.23 -7.36
CA TRP A 27 6.25 8.85 -7.39
C TRP A 27 5.95 7.90 -8.55
N ARG A 28 6.58 8.11 -9.71
CA ARG A 28 6.51 7.14 -10.83
C ARG A 28 7.03 5.77 -10.42
N VAL A 29 8.12 5.71 -9.65
CA VAL A 29 8.63 4.46 -9.06
C VAL A 29 7.60 3.86 -8.09
N ALA A 30 7.01 4.65 -7.19
CA ALA A 30 5.98 4.15 -6.28
C ALA A 30 4.76 3.57 -7.04
N TYR A 31 4.31 4.21 -8.12
CA TYR A 31 3.23 3.67 -8.96
C TYR A 31 3.67 2.41 -9.73
N GLY A 32 4.91 2.36 -10.20
CA GLY A 32 5.51 1.16 -10.78
C GLY A 32 5.52 -0.01 -9.81
N LEU A 33 5.78 0.25 -8.52
CA LEU A 33 5.73 -0.78 -7.49
C LEU A 33 4.31 -1.34 -7.29
N ILE A 34 3.25 -0.58 -7.57
CA ILE A 34 1.88 -1.12 -7.54
C ILE A 34 1.70 -2.23 -8.59
N VAL A 35 2.27 -2.04 -9.79
CA VAL A 35 2.27 -3.08 -10.84
C VAL A 35 3.09 -4.30 -10.38
N VAL A 36 4.28 -4.05 -9.83
CA VAL A 36 5.15 -5.11 -9.29
C VAL A 36 4.43 -5.91 -8.21
N THR A 37 3.69 -5.26 -7.32
CA THR A 37 2.89 -5.91 -6.26
C THR A 37 1.69 -6.66 -6.82
N GLY A 38 0.99 -6.08 -7.80
CA GLY A 38 -0.21 -6.69 -8.39
C GLY A 38 0.04 -8.06 -9.02
N VAL A 39 1.25 -8.32 -9.53
CA VAL A 39 1.61 -9.61 -10.14
C VAL A 39 1.65 -10.74 -9.10
N PRO A 40 2.44 -10.67 -8.01
CA PRO A 40 2.38 -11.65 -6.93
C PRO A 40 1.01 -11.77 -6.27
N THR A 41 0.29 -10.66 -6.08
CA THR A 41 -1.07 -10.69 -5.53
C THR A 41 -2.02 -11.52 -6.40
N LEU A 42 -1.92 -11.40 -7.73
CA LEU A 42 -2.69 -12.24 -8.65
C LEU A 42 -2.24 -13.70 -8.57
N GLY A 43 -0.93 -13.96 -8.57
CA GLY A 43 -0.38 -15.31 -8.49
C GLY A 43 -0.80 -16.06 -7.22
N TRP A 44 -0.73 -15.41 -6.06
CA TRP A 44 -1.16 -15.96 -4.78
C TRP A 44 -2.64 -16.31 -4.81
N HIS A 45 -3.49 -15.39 -5.23
CA HIS A 45 -4.93 -15.63 -5.25
C HIS A 45 -5.38 -16.59 -6.35
N ALA A 46 -4.55 -16.85 -7.37
CA ALA A 46 -4.83 -17.80 -8.43
C ALA A 46 -4.41 -19.23 -8.12
N THR A 47 -3.31 -19.40 -7.39
CA THR A 47 -2.70 -20.71 -7.17
C THR A 47 -2.81 -21.20 -5.73
N LEU A 48 -2.92 -20.28 -4.77
CA LEU A 48 -2.78 -20.55 -3.33
C LEU A 48 -1.46 -21.23 -2.97
N ASP A 49 -0.43 -21.09 -3.80
CA ASP A 49 0.89 -21.64 -3.55
C ASP A 49 1.67 -20.76 -2.56
N PRO A 50 2.27 -21.36 -1.50
CA PRO A 50 2.95 -20.60 -0.44
C PRO A 50 4.07 -19.67 -0.92
N GLY A 51 4.78 -20.01 -2.00
CA GLY A 51 5.82 -19.16 -2.57
C GLY A 51 5.26 -17.83 -3.08
N TRP A 52 4.05 -17.84 -3.64
CA TRP A 52 3.37 -16.62 -4.06
C TRP A 52 2.90 -15.77 -2.87
N ARG A 53 2.52 -16.36 -1.73
CA ARG A 53 2.16 -15.58 -0.53
C ARG A 53 3.33 -14.75 -0.03
N TRP A 54 4.53 -15.34 -0.01
CA TRP A 54 5.74 -14.64 0.38
C TRP A 54 6.04 -13.48 -0.58
N ALA A 55 5.95 -13.72 -1.89
CA ALA A 55 6.13 -12.68 -2.90
C ALA A 55 5.04 -11.58 -2.82
N ASP A 56 3.80 -11.95 -2.55
CA ASP A 56 2.67 -11.02 -2.39
C ASP A 56 2.88 -10.09 -1.20
N THR A 57 3.09 -10.64 -0.01
CA THR A 57 3.29 -9.81 1.19
C THR A 57 4.60 -9.02 1.11
N GLY A 58 5.67 -9.64 0.61
CA GLY A 58 6.98 -8.98 0.44
C GLY A 58 6.94 -7.83 -0.56
N SER A 59 6.25 -7.99 -1.69
CA SER A 59 6.09 -6.90 -2.67
C SER A 59 5.18 -5.78 -2.16
N ASN A 60 4.18 -6.08 -1.32
CA ASN A 60 3.39 -5.05 -0.64
C ASN A 60 4.25 -4.24 0.36
N LEU A 61 5.15 -4.89 1.11
CA LEU A 61 6.12 -4.19 1.98
C LEU A 61 7.03 -3.27 1.16
N LEU A 62 7.53 -3.74 0.02
CA LEU A 62 8.34 -2.93 -0.88
C LEU A 62 7.57 -1.71 -1.42
N LEU A 63 6.30 -1.88 -1.77
CA LEU A 63 5.43 -0.79 -2.21
C LEU A 63 5.23 0.26 -1.11
N ALA A 64 4.86 -0.17 0.11
CA ALA A 64 4.68 0.73 1.25
C ALA A 64 5.98 1.51 1.55
N PHE A 65 7.12 0.83 1.53
CA PHE A 65 8.45 1.45 1.65
C PHE A 65 8.73 2.46 0.53
N GLY A 66 8.42 2.12 -0.73
CA GLY A 66 8.58 3.02 -1.87
C GLY A 66 7.75 4.31 -1.75
N ILE A 67 6.52 4.20 -1.27
CA ILE A 67 5.67 5.37 -0.96
C ILE A 67 6.29 6.17 0.20
N GLN A 68 6.79 5.50 1.25
CA GLN A 68 7.44 6.15 2.38
C GLN A 68 8.68 6.97 1.94
N VAL A 69 9.53 6.40 1.08
CA VAL A 69 10.66 7.11 0.46
C VAL A 69 10.19 8.35 -0.30
N ALA A 70 9.13 8.24 -1.09
CA ALA A 70 8.61 9.35 -1.87
C ALA A 70 8.11 10.50 -0.98
N VAL A 71 7.36 10.18 0.08
CA VAL A 71 6.86 11.16 1.06
C VAL A 71 7.98 11.81 1.86
N LEU A 72 8.96 11.01 2.32
CA LEU A 72 10.11 11.52 3.08
C LEU A 72 10.92 12.52 2.26
N ARG A 73 11.14 12.25 0.98
CA ARG A 73 11.84 13.16 0.06
C ARG A 73 11.08 14.45 -0.22
N ASP A 74 9.76 14.46 -0.08
CA ASP A 74 8.95 15.65 -0.32
C ASP A 74 8.95 16.64 0.84
N TYR A 75 8.98 16.15 2.08
CA TYR A 75 8.59 16.96 3.23
C TYR A 75 9.60 16.98 4.38
N TYR A 76 10.61 16.11 4.37
CA TYR A 76 11.45 15.87 5.55
C TYR A 76 12.92 16.16 5.29
N ALA A 77 13.63 16.64 6.32
CA ALA A 77 15.06 16.88 6.26
C ALA A 77 15.86 15.56 6.14
N PRO A 78 17.04 15.55 5.48
CA PRO A 78 17.81 14.33 5.21
C PRO A 78 18.10 13.47 6.45
N ALA A 79 18.34 14.09 7.61
CA ALA A 79 18.56 13.38 8.86
C ALA A 79 17.33 12.58 9.31
N ALA A 80 16.13 13.16 9.21
CA ALA A 80 14.88 12.48 9.51
C ALA A 80 14.60 11.37 8.48
N GLN A 81 14.84 11.64 7.18
CA GLN A 81 14.72 10.63 6.13
C GLN A 81 15.59 9.41 6.45
N ARG A 82 16.88 9.60 6.73
CA ARG A 82 17.82 8.51 7.02
C ARG A 82 17.36 7.66 8.20
N ARG A 83 16.88 8.28 9.28
CA ARG A 83 16.40 7.55 10.48
C ARG A 83 15.19 6.68 10.16
N VAL A 84 14.18 7.25 9.52
CA VAL A 84 12.94 6.51 9.18
C VAL A 84 13.23 5.42 8.16
N LEU A 85 14.01 5.72 7.12
CA LEU A 85 14.38 4.74 6.09
C LEU A 85 15.17 3.58 6.66
N LEU A 86 16.16 3.83 7.53
CA LEU A 86 16.92 2.78 8.19
C LEU A 86 16.03 1.89 9.07
N ALA A 87 15.12 2.51 9.84
CA ALA A 87 14.21 1.77 10.70
C ALA A 87 13.24 0.89 9.88
N SER A 88 12.55 1.48 8.89
CA SER A 88 11.58 0.75 8.05
C SER A 88 12.27 -0.30 7.18
N SER A 89 13.43 -0.01 6.57
CA SER A 89 14.16 -1.00 5.76
C SER A 89 14.61 -2.19 6.61
N THR A 90 15.05 -1.94 7.84
CA THR A 90 15.46 -3.01 8.77
C THR A 90 14.26 -3.87 9.16
N LEU A 91 13.15 -3.23 9.55
CA LEU A 91 11.92 -3.93 9.93
C LEU A 91 11.37 -4.77 8.76
N ASN A 92 11.33 -4.22 7.55
CA ASN A 92 10.86 -4.92 6.36
C ASN A 92 11.78 -6.08 5.97
N ALA A 93 13.10 -5.91 6.05
CA ALA A 93 14.04 -6.99 5.79
C ALA A 93 13.83 -8.15 6.77
N LEU A 94 13.69 -7.86 8.07
CA LEU A 94 13.41 -8.87 9.09
C LEU A 94 12.06 -9.57 8.84
N ALA A 95 11.01 -8.82 8.46
CA ALA A 95 9.70 -9.39 8.14
C ALA A 95 9.75 -10.31 6.92
N VAL A 96 10.45 -9.92 5.85
CA VAL A 96 10.61 -10.74 4.63
C VAL A 96 11.39 -12.03 4.92
N LEU A 97 12.46 -11.94 5.71
CA LEU A 97 13.23 -13.11 6.15
C LEU A 97 12.37 -14.04 7.02
N TRP A 98 11.59 -13.48 7.94
CA TRP A 98 10.67 -14.22 8.80
C TRP A 98 9.62 -14.98 7.97
N MET A 99 8.95 -14.32 7.02
CA MET A 99 7.98 -14.97 6.13
C MET A 99 8.62 -16.03 5.24
N GLY A 100 9.88 -15.84 4.83
CA GLY A 100 10.64 -16.86 4.12
C GLY A 100 10.83 -18.12 4.98
N ALA A 101 11.19 -17.94 6.25
CA ALA A 101 11.30 -19.06 7.20
C ALA A 101 9.94 -19.73 7.45
N GLU A 102 8.85 -18.97 7.61
CA GLU A 102 7.49 -19.52 7.75
C GLU A 102 7.09 -20.39 6.53
N THR A 103 7.48 -19.96 5.34
CA THR A 103 7.23 -20.68 4.07
C THR A 103 7.98 -22.02 4.04
N VAL A 104 9.26 -22.03 4.42
CA VAL A 104 10.07 -23.26 4.47
C VAL A 104 9.58 -24.24 5.56
N ILE A 105 9.17 -23.71 6.71
CA ILE A 105 8.68 -24.52 7.84
C ILE A 105 7.23 -25.00 7.59
N GLY A 106 6.48 -24.36 6.68
CA GLY A 106 5.08 -24.69 6.39
C GLY A 106 4.11 -24.29 7.51
N ARG A 107 4.46 -23.29 8.32
CA ARG A 107 3.63 -22.79 9.43
C ARG A 107 3.61 -21.28 9.42
N VAL A 108 2.41 -20.70 9.36
CA VAL A 108 2.23 -19.24 9.43
C VAL A 108 1.44 -18.86 10.70
N PRO A 109 2.11 -18.41 11.77
CA PRO A 109 1.46 -17.91 12.96
C PRO A 109 0.63 -16.65 12.69
N PHE A 110 -0.48 -16.54 13.42
CA PHE A 110 -1.35 -15.37 13.45
C PHE A 110 -1.31 -14.81 14.88
N PRO A 111 -0.34 -13.94 15.22
CA PRO A 111 -0.20 -13.39 16.57
C PRO A 111 -1.38 -12.49 16.94
N LEU A 112 -2.07 -11.88 15.97
CA LEU A 112 -3.31 -11.13 16.21
C LEU A 112 -4.49 -11.88 15.59
N ARG A 113 -5.47 -12.26 16.43
CA ARG A 113 -6.68 -12.99 16.01
C ARG A 113 -7.93 -12.30 16.53
N PHE A 114 -8.95 -12.26 15.69
CA PHE A 114 -10.26 -11.70 15.97
C PHE A 114 -11.33 -12.80 16.04
N GLY A 115 -11.01 -13.90 16.74
CA GLY A 115 -11.87 -15.07 16.84
C GLY A 115 -12.16 -15.69 15.47
N ARG A 116 -13.44 -15.84 15.13
CA ARG A 116 -13.90 -16.37 13.84
C ARG A 116 -13.82 -15.35 12.69
N HIS A 117 -13.51 -14.10 12.99
CA HIS A 117 -13.49 -13.07 11.96
C HIS A 117 -12.30 -13.20 11.01
N GLY A 118 -11.12 -13.53 11.55
CA GLY A 118 -9.85 -13.48 10.86
C GLY A 118 -8.73 -13.03 11.80
N GLY A 119 -7.68 -12.44 11.25
CA GLY A 119 -6.52 -11.98 12.00
C GLY A 119 -5.40 -11.52 11.08
N PHE A 120 -4.25 -11.22 11.66
CA PHE A 120 -3.05 -10.84 10.91
C PHE A 120 -1.86 -11.70 11.30
N ASN A 121 -1.11 -12.15 10.30
CA ASN A 121 0.21 -12.73 10.45
C ASN A 121 1.27 -11.63 10.66
N VAL A 122 2.51 -12.03 10.95
CA VAL A 122 3.60 -11.08 11.23
C VAL A 122 3.87 -10.13 10.05
N GLY A 123 3.91 -10.66 8.82
CA GLY A 123 4.14 -9.86 7.61
C GLY A 123 3.04 -8.82 7.36
N GLU A 124 1.79 -9.22 7.55
CA GLU A 124 0.63 -8.32 7.44
C GLU A 124 0.66 -7.23 8.53
N LEU A 125 1.04 -7.56 9.76
CA LEU A 125 1.17 -6.57 10.83
C LEU A 125 2.26 -5.54 10.50
N VAL A 126 3.41 -5.98 10.01
CA VAL A 126 4.49 -5.08 9.60
C VAL A 126 4.04 -4.20 8.43
N LEU A 127 3.34 -4.76 7.45
CA LEU A 127 2.77 -3.99 6.34
C LEU A 127 1.79 -2.91 6.82
N ILE A 128 0.91 -3.25 7.77
CA ILE A 128 -0.02 -2.28 8.38
C ILE A 128 0.76 -1.17 9.09
N LEU A 129 1.80 -1.51 9.85
CA LEU A 129 2.64 -0.52 10.53
C LEU A 129 3.34 0.41 9.53
N ASP A 130 3.85 -0.13 8.43
CA ASP A 130 4.52 0.65 7.37
C ASP A 130 3.55 1.63 6.70
N ALA A 131 2.34 1.17 6.36
CA ALA A 131 1.31 2.01 5.77
C ALA A 131 0.74 3.06 6.75
N LEU A 132 0.64 2.73 8.04
CA LEU A 132 0.39 3.70 9.11
C LEU A 132 1.52 4.73 9.19
N GLY A 133 2.78 4.31 9.04
CA GLY A 133 3.95 5.18 8.98
C GLY A 133 3.85 6.18 7.83
N VAL A 134 3.54 5.72 6.61
CA VAL A 134 3.29 6.58 5.44
C VAL A 134 2.21 7.62 5.74
N THR A 135 1.09 7.17 6.29
CA THR A 135 -0.04 8.03 6.65
C THR A 135 0.37 9.08 7.68
N ALA A 136 1.04 8.68 8.76
CA ALA A 136 1.52 9.59 9.79
C ALA A 136 2.47 10.65 9.23
N LEU A 137 3.37 10.26 8.32
CA LEU A 137 4.28 11.19 7.65
C LEU A 137 3.52 12.21 6.80
N LEU A 138 2.50 11.79 6.05
CA LEU A 138 1.68 12.72 5.25
C LEU A 138 0.86 13.68 6.14
N PHE A 139 0.27 13.20 7.23
CA PHE A 139 -0.51 14.05 8.14
C PHE A 139 0.36 15.02 8.94
N ARG A 140 1.54 14.59 9.38
CA ARG A 140 2.51 15.49 10.02
C ARG A 140 2.97 16.60 9.05
N ALA A 141 3.02 16.32 7.76
CA ALA A 141 3.31 17.31 6.72
C ALA A 141 2.07 18.09 6.23
N ARG A 142 0.88 17.91 6.83
CA ARG A 142 -0.39 18.50 6.35
C ARG A 142 -0.37 20.02 6.21
N SER A 143 0.40 20.74 7.04
CA SER A 143 0.56 22.20 6.94
C SER A 143 1.25 22.63 5.63
N GLN A 144 2.13 21.78 5.08
CA GLN A 144 2.82 21.98 3.80
C GLN A 144 1.99 21.52 2.60
N VAL A 145 0.86 20.84 2.83
CA VAL A 145 -0.06 20.40 1.76
C VAL A 145 -0.98 21.55 1.37
N PRO A 146 -1.06 21.92 0.07
CA PRO A 146 -1.96 22.96 -0.43
C PRO A 146 -3.42 22.68 -0.02
N PRO A 147 -4.22 23.68 0.39
CA PRO A 147 -5.59 23.48 0.87
C PRO A 147 -6.47 22.62 -0.05
N ARG A 148 -6.40 22.86 -1.36
CA ARG A 148 -7.13 22.10 -2.39
C ARG A 148 -6.81 20.60 -2.46
N ALA A 149 -5.63 20.17 -1.99
CA ALA A 149 -5.23 18.76 -1.96
C ALA A 149 -5.60 18.07 -0.64
N ARG A 150 -5.98 18.81 0.41
CA ARG A 150 -6.22 18.26 1.75
C ARG A 150 -7.43 17.32 1.80
N GLY A 151 -8.46 17.58 0.98
CA GLY A 151 -9.61 16.69 0.84
C GLY A 151 -9.19 15.31 0.31
N LEU A 152 -8.33 15.28 -0.71
CA LEU A 152 -7.79 14.04 -1.27
C LEU A 152 -6.89 13.30 -0.28
N LEU A 153 -6.07 14.01 0.50
CA LEU A 153 -5.30 13.39 1.59
C LEU A 153 -6.22 12.68 2.61
N THR A 154 -7.32 13.33 2.99
CA THR A 154 -8.32 12.74 3.88
C THR A 154 -9.02 11.55 3.24
N ALA A 155 -9.31 11.59 1.93
CA ALA A 155 -9.87 10.45 1.21
C ALA A 155 -8.89 9.26 1.20
N VAL A 156 -7.61 9.48 0.88
CA VAL A 156 -6.56 8.45 0.92
C VAL A 156 -6.48 7.80 2.31
N PHE A 157 -6.52 8.62 3.37
CA PHE A 157 -6.56 8.13 4.75
C PHE A 157 -7.73 7.18 5.01
N PHE A 158 -8.95 7.61 4.67
CA PHE A 158 -10.13 6.79 4.91
C PHE A 158 -10.13 5.53 4.07
N THR A 159 -9.63 5.56 2.83
CA THR A 159 -9.46 4.33 2.04
C THR A 159 -8.48 3.36 2.68
N PHE A 160 -7.39 3.86 3.29
CA PHE A 160 -6.45 3.01 4.02
C PHE A 160 -7.10 2.39 5.27
N VAL A 161 -7.76 3.20 6.12
CA VAL A 161 -8.42 2.70 7.33
C VAL A 161 -9.48 1.66 6.98
N LEU A 162 -10.31 1.94 5.97
CA LEU A 162 -11.29 1.00 5.47
C LEU A 162 -10.63 -0.28 4.94
N GLY A 163 -9.52 -0.14 4.21
CA GLY A 163 -8.72 -1.26 3.74
C GLY A 163 -8.24 -2.16 4.87
N VAL A 164 -7.67 -1.60 5.94
CA VAL A 164 -7.22 -2.38 7.12
C VAL A 164 -8.38 -3.13 7.77
N VAL A 165 -9.53 -2.49 7.92
CA VAL A 165 -10.73 -3.13 8.47
C VAL A 165 -11.14 -4.32 7.60
N LEU A 166 -11.21 -4.14 6.28
CA LEU A 166 -11.59 -5.20 5.34
C LEU A 166 -10.55 -6.33 5.30
N ALA A 167 -9.25 -6.02 5.38
CA ALA A 167 -8.16 -7.00 5.38
C ALA A 167 -8.10 -7.84 6.66
N SER A 168 -8.72 -7.40 7.75
CA SER A 168 -8.76 -8.16 9.02
C SER A 168 -9.67 -9.38 8.96
N ALA A 169 -10.54 -9.44 7.96
CA ALA A 169 -11.41 -10.56 7.70
C ALA A 169 -10.66 -11.75 7.08
N ASP A 170 -11.05 -12.96 7.44
CA ASP A 170 -10.60 -14.17 6.75
C ASP A 170 -10.93 -14.11 5.25
N GLY A 171 -10.05 -14.66 4.41
CA GLY A 171 -10.20 -14.63 2.95
C GLY A 171 -11.49 -15.26 2.42
N THR A 172 -12.14 -16.12 3.22
CA THR A 172 -13.42 -16.77 2.89
C THR A 172 -14.64 -16.05 3.46
N LYS A 173 -14.45 -14.97 4.25
CA LYS A 173 -15.54 -14.28 4.91
C LYS A 173 -16.41 -13.51 3.91
N VAL A 174 -17.69 -13.91 3.85
CA VAL A 174 -18.74 -13.25 3.08
C VAL A 174 -19.91 -12.91 4.00
N ASP A 175 -20.15 -11.63 4.24
CA ASP A 175 -21.30 -11.17 5.01
C ASP A 175 -22.50 -10.92 4.08
N LEU A 176 -23.71 -11.17 4.58
CA LEU A 176 -24.97 -10.98 3.84
C LEU A 176 -25.00 -11.68 2.46
N ARG A 177 -24.18 -12.72 2.26
CA ARG A 177 -24.00 -13.47 1.00
C ARG A 177 -23.45 -12.68 -0.19
N VAL A 178 -23.19 -11.38 -0.05
CA VAL A 178 -22.73 -10.51 -1.15
C VAL A 178 -21.48 -9.70 -0.81
N ILE A 179 -21.17 -9.52 0.47
CA ILE A 179 -20.06 -8.68 0.93
C ILE A 179 -18.84 -9.56 1.20
N SER A 180 -18.04 -9.82 0.17
CA SER A 180 -16.71 -10.42 0.34
C SER A 180 -15.73 -9.34 0.80
N HIS A 181 -15.32 -9.42 2.07
CA HIS A 181 -14.43 -8.42 2.69
C HIS A 181 -13.09 -8.34 1.98
N HIS A 182 -12.46 -9.50 1.73
CA HIS A 182 -11.18 -9.59 1.03
C HIS A 182 -11.28 -9.07 -0.41
N ALA A 183 -12.40 -9.33 -1.09
CA ALA A 183 -12.58 -8.82 -2.44
C ALA A 183 -12.76 -7.30 -2.48
N LEU A 184 -13.51 -6.74 -1.52
CA LEU A 184 -13.67 -5.30 -1.34
C LEU A 184 -12.37 -4.63 -0.94
N TRP A 185 -11.52 -5.28 -0.14
CA TRP A 185 -10.20 -4.77 0.19
C TRP A 185 -9.36 -4.47 -1.06
N HIS A 186 -9.31 -5.38 -2.03
CA HIS A 186 -8.61 -5.15 -3.31
C HIS A 186 -9.17 -3.94 -4.06
N ILE A 187 -10.49 -3.81 -4.13
CA ILE A 187 -11.17 -2.70 -4.83
C ILE A 187 -10.89 -1.37 -4.14
N VAL A 188 -11.07 -1.31 -2.82
CA VAL A 188 -10.81 -0.11 -2.00
C VAL A 188 -9.35 0.31 -2.10
N SER A 189 -8.42 -0.65 -2.07
CA SER A 189 -6.98 -0.38 -2.21
C SER A 189 -6.65 0.16 -3.61
N ALA A 190 -7.23 -0.43 -4.67
CA ALA A 190 -7.08 0.06 -6.04
C ALA A 190 -7.53 1.52 -6.20
N PHE A 191 -8.71 1.87 -5.67
CA PHE A 191 -9.17 3.26 -5.64
C PHE A 191 -8.27 4.16 -4.76
N GLY A 192 -7.79 3.64 -3.63
CA GLY A 192 -6.84 4.35 -2.76
C GLY A 192 -5.56 4.75 -3.51
N PHE A 193 -5.02 3.86 -4.36
CA PHE A 193 -3.86 4.19 -5.20
C PHE A 193 -4.15 5.24 -6.27
N VAL A 194 -5.32 5.18 -6.91
CA VAL A 194 -5.75 6.21 -7.87
C VAL A 194 -5.97 7.56 -7.17
N LEU A 195 -6.55 7.57 -5.97
CA LEU A 195 -6.70 8.78 -5.15
C LEU A 195 -5.34 9.32 -4.69
N LEU A 196 -4.37 8.46 -4.38
CA LEU A 196 -3.01 8.86 -4.07
C LEU A 196 -2.35 9.52 -5.28
N TRP A 197 -2.58 9.01 -6.49
CA TRP A 197 -2.14 9.67 -7.73
C TRP A 197 -2.78 11.06 -7.88
N ALA A 198 -4.10 11.15 -7.74
CA ALA A 198 -4.82 12.43 -7.87
C ALA A 198 -4.36 13.44 -6.81
N PHE A 199 -4.15 12.99 -5.57
CA PHE A 199 -3.57 13.81 -4.50
C PHE A 199 -2.21 14.39 -4.90
N ASN A 200 -1.34 13.56 -5.46
CA ASN A 200 -0.02 13.97 -5.90
C ASN A 200 -0.07 14.94 -7.08
N ASP A 201 -0.94 14.69 -8.07
CA ASP A 201 -1.16 15.61 -9.17
C ASP A 201 -1.63 17.00 -8.70
N VAL A 202 -2.64 17.06 -7.82
CA VAL A 202 -3.19 18.32 -7.32
C VAL A 202 -2.19 19.07 -6.43
N ARG A 203 -1.39 18.37 -5.61
CA ARG A 203 -0.45 19.06 -4.70
C ARG A 203 0.85 19.49 -5.38
N LEU A 204 1.33 18.76 -6.40
CA LEU A 204 2.60 19.03 -7.05
C LEU A 204 2.49 20.02 -8.21
N HIS A 205 1.29 20.19 -8.78
CA HIS A 205 1.09 21.07 -9.93
C HIS A 205 0.08 22.18 -9.65
N PRO A 206 0.54 23.40 -9.28
CA PRO A 206 -0.26 24.60 -9.06
C PRO A 206 -1.32 24.86 -10.15
N ALA A 207 -2.41 25.56 -9.80
CA ALA A 207 -3.34 26.03 -10.82
C ALA A 207 -2.64 27.13 -11.62
N GLY A 208 -2.65 27.02 -12.94
CA GLY A 208 -2.08 28.04 -13.82
C GLY A 208 -0.63 27.80 -14.28
N THR A 209 0.03 26.70 -13.92
CA THR A 209 1.25 26.29 -14.64
C THR A 209 0.86 25.64 -15.96
N PRO A 210 1.22 26.21 -17.13
CA PRO A 210 1.04 25.53 -18.41
C PRO A 210 1.79 24.19 -18.38
N GLY A 211 1.13 23.16 -18.94
CA GLY A 211 1.63 21.78 -18.98
C GLY A 211 2.65 21.56 -20.08
#